data_AF-A0A537QU31-F1
#
_entry.id   AF-A0A537QU31-F1
#
_cell.length_a   1.000
_cell.length_b   1.000
_cell.length_c   1.000
_cell.angle_alpha   90.00
_cell.angle_beta   90.00
_cell.angle_gamma   90.00
#
_symmetry.space_group_name_H-M   'P 1'
#
loop_
_entity.id
_entity.type
_entity.pdbx_description
1 polymer ?
#
loop_
_entity_poly.entity_id
_entity_poly.type
_entity_poly.pdbx_seq_one_letter_code
_entity_poly.pdbx_strand_id
1 'polypeptide(L)'
;MQGDASPATDHVARHCRKNDLHWTGTIADGVLECAFLPRRNEDDGLSATWLEFFKGTRQQNMAEVRKHIGLTPTASNRLAVLNVRKIESAGKAHSAAGLRVTEEPDPTNPAHALIKEAATLADLTLREALAATVQPSDIETY
;
A
#
# COMPACT_ATOMS: atom_id res chain seq x y z
N MET A 1 -17.81 2.71 -3.01
CA MET A 1 -18.94 1.78 -3.09
C MET A 1 -18.81 0.87 -1.89
N GLN A 2 -19.81 0.78 -1.02
CA GLN A 2 -19.60 0.17 0.30
C GLN A 2 -19.46 -1.35 0.19
N GLY A 3 -18.25 -1.88 0.45
CA GLY A 3 -18.02 -3.31 0.67
C GLY A 3 -17.91 -4.21 -0.57
N ASP A 4 -17.90 -3.63 -1.79
CA ASP A 4 -17.66 -4.41 -3.00
C ASP A 4 -16.18 -4.79 -3.14
N ALA A 5 -15.91 -6.00 -3.64
CA ALA A 5 -14.56 -6.42 -3.99
C ALA A 5 -14.00 -5.47 -5.04
N SER A 6 -12.89 -4.81 -4.73
CA SER A 6 -12.31 -3.80 -5.60
C SER A 6 -11.88 -4.42 -6.94
N PRO A 7 -12.06 -3.71 -8.07
CA PRO A 7 -11.62 -4.18 -9.36
C PRO A 7 -10.17 -4.66 -9.34
N ALA A 8 -9.90 -5.81 -9.97
CA ALA A 8 -8.60 -6.47 -9.92
C ALA A 8 -7.43 -5.65 -10.52
N THR A 9 -7.74 -4.54 -11.20
CA THR A 9 -6.80 -3.58 -11.77
C THR A 9 -6.48 -2.41 -10.85
N ASP A 10 -7.21 -2.26 -9.75
CA ASP A 10 -7.09 -1.10 -8.89
C ASP A 10 -5.83 -1.14 -8.03
N HIS A 11 -5.46 0.02 -7.54
CA HIS A 11 -4.24 0.23 -6.79
C HIS A 11 -4.52 0.95 -5.48
N VAL A 12 -3.75 0.56 -4.48
CA VAL A 12 -3.66 1.32 -3.24
C VAL A 12 -2.26 1.90 -3.09
N ALA A 13 -2.18 3.13 -2.61
CA ALA A 13 -0.93 3.77 -2.23
C ALA A 13 -0.71 3.58 -0.73
N ARG A 14 0.44 3.03 -0.34
CA ARG A 14 0.89 2.97 1.04
C ARG A 14 2.05 3.93 1.25
N HIS A 15 1.99 4.68 2.33
CA HIS A 15 3.13 5.52 2.75
C HIS A 15 4.24 4.63 3.30
N CYS A 16 5.45 4.76 2.75
CA CYS A 16 6.67 4.08 3.17
C CYS A 16 7.67 5.10 3.73
N ARG A 17 8.18 4.81 4.92
CA ARG A 17 9.28 5.55 5.58
C ARG A 17 10.62 5.07 5.05
N LYS A 18 11.70 5.79 5.36
CA LYS A 18 13.07 5.44 4.93
C LYS A 18 13.44 3.98 5.19
N ASN A 19 13.06 3.46 6.36
CA ASN A 19 13.36 2.09 6.78
C ASN A 19 12.44 1.05 6.13
N ASP A 20 11.36 1.48 5.47
CA ASP A 20 10.42 0.63 4.73
C ASP A 20 10.86 0.44 3.26
N LEU A 21 11.92 1.13 2.83
CA LEU A 21 12.35 1.22 1.43
C LEU A 21 13.61 0.39 1.19
N HIS A 22 13.65 -0.31 0.06
CA HIS A 22 14.88 -0.88 -0.47
C HIS A 22 15.61 0.20 -1.29
N TRP A 23 16.93 0.30 -1.12
CA TRP A 23 17.75 1.34 -1.72
C TRP A 23 18.90 0.74 -2.53
N THR A 24 18.96 1.09 -3.82
CA THR A 24 20.13 0.86 -4.66
C THR A 24 20.85 2.19 -4.87
N GLY A 25 21.90 2.42 -4.07
CA GLY A 25 22.58 3.72 -4.00
C GLY A 25 21.68 4.79 -3.38
N THR A 26 21.33 5.83 -4.14
CA THR A 26 20.45 6.93 -3.70
C THR A 26 19.03 6.80 -4.23
N ILE A 27 18.71 5.72 -4.94
CA ILE A 27 17.40 5.49 -5.56
C ILE A 27 16.68 4.42 -4.75
N ALA A 28 15.43 4.71 -4.36
CA ALA A 28 14.53 3.70 -3.83
C ALA A 28 13.92 2.93 -5.01
N ASP A 29 14.16 1.63 -5.06
CA ASP A 29 13.76 0.74 -6.16
C ASP A 29 12.82 -0.38 -5.70
N GLY A 30 12.42 -0.37 -4.43
CA GLY A 30 11.43 -1.29 -3.87
C GLY A 30 11.06 -0.94 -2.43
N VAL A 31 10.32 -1.84 -1.80
CA VAL A 31 10.02 -1.80 -0.36
C VAL A 31 10.60 -3.03 0.32
N LEU A 32 10.87 -2.89 1.61
CA LEU A 32 11.22 -4.00 2.50
C LEU A 32 9.95 -4.62 3.09
N GLU A 33 10.08 -5.81 3.64
CA GLU A 33 9.00 -6.55 4.30
C GLU A 33 8.46 -5.81 5.54
N CYS A 34 9.24 -4.93 6.15
CA CYS A 34 8.80 -4.06 7.24
C CYS A 34 7.79 -2.99 6.80
N ALA A 35 7.67 -2.69 5.50
CA ALA A 35 6.60 -1.85 4.97
C ALA A 35 5.22 -2.44 5.25
N PHE A 36 5.13 -3.77 5.39
CA PHE A 36 3.90 -4.52 5.64
C PHE A 36 3.71 -4.89 7.11
N LEU A 37 4.53 -4.34 8.01
CA LEU A 37 4.27 -4.43 9.45
C LEU A 37 3.21 -3.39 9.83
N PRO A 38 2.16 -3.80 10.57
CA PRO A 38 1.21 -2.86 11.15
C PRO A 38 1.91 -1.84 12.04
N ARG A 39 1.63 -0.57 11.81
CA ARG A 39 2.08 0.55 12.66
C ARG A 39 1.19 0.67 13.88
N ARG A 40 1.62 1.48 14.85
CA ARG A 40 0.77 1.87 15.99
C ARG A 40 -0.56 2.45 15.46
N ASN A 41 -1.68 1.88 15.87
CA ASN A 41 -3.06 2.19 15.43
C ASN A 41 -3.47 1.58 14.07
N GLU A 42 -2.73 0.61 13.52
CA GLU A 42 -3.12 -0.20 12.34
C GLU A 42 -3.60 -1.60 12.78
N ASP A 43 -4.29 -1.69 13.93
CA ASP A 43 -4.63 -2.97 14.57
C ASP A 43 -5.59 -3.83 13.72
N ASP A 44 -6.44 -3.18 12.92
CA ASP A 44 -7.41 -3.81 12.02
C ASP A 44 -6.88 -4.08 10.60
N GLY A 45 -5.64 -3.66 10.30
CA GLY A 45 -5.02 -3.80 8.99
C GLY A 45 -4.14 -2.62 8.58
N LEU A 46 -3.41 -2.78 7.48
CA LEU A 46 -2.49 -1.74 6.99
C LEU A 46 -3.27 -0.62 6.31
N SER A 47 -3.06 0.62 6.75
CA SER A 47 -3.63 1.80 6.14
C SER A 47 -3.02 2.02 4.75
N ALA A 48 -3.89 2.28 3.79
CA ALA A 48 -3.54 2.63 2.43
C ALA A 48 -4.59 3.62 1.87
N THR A 49 -4.40 4.06 0.64
CA THR A 49 -5.30 5.01 -0.03
C THR A 49 -5.59 4.55 -1.45
N TRP A 50 -6.87 4.44 -1.81
CA TRP A 50 -7.30 4.10 -3.17
C TRP A 50 -6.81 5.14 -4.16
N LEU A 51 -6.03 4.71 -5.15
CA LEU A 51 -5.46 5.60 -6.13
C LEU A 51 -6.53 6.07 -7.13
N GLU A 52 -7.42 5.17 -7.52
CA GLU A 52 -8.49 5.39 -8.50
C GLU A 52 -9.57 6.36 -7.99
N PHE A 53 -9.64 6.61 -6.68
CA PHE A 53 -10.54 7.60 -6.09
C PHE A 53 -10.39 8.99 -6.72
N PHE A 54 -9.15 9.38 -7.05
CA PHE A 54 -8.82 10.73 -7.54
C PHE A 54 -9.05 10.92 -9.05
N LYS A 55 -9.34 9.85 -9.81
CA LYS A 55 -9.75 9.88 -11.24
C LYS A 55 -8.81 10.63 -12.19
N GLY A 56 -7.54 10.81 -11.85
CA GLY A 56 -6.51 11.40 -12.70
C GLY A 56 -5.53 10.37 -13.28
N THR A 57 -4.45 10.85 -13.88
CA THR A 57 -3.30 10.01 -14.23
C THR A 57 -2.65 9.47 -12.96
N ARG A 58 -1.86 8.38 -13.07
CA ARG A 58 -1.14 7.80 -11.92
C ARG A 58 -0.33 8.85 -11.15
N GLN A 59 0.39 9.72 -11.85
CA GLN A 59 1.18 10.78 -11.23
C GLN A 59 0.31 11.82 -10.53
N GLN A 60 -0.82 12.21 -11.13
CA GLN A 60 -1.79 13.12 -10.50
C GLN A 60 -2.38 12.51 -9.24
N ASN A 61 -2.81 11.24 -9.31
CA ASN A 61 -3.40 10.54 -8.17
C ASN A 61 -2.39 10.39 -7.02
N MET A 62 -1.12 10.10 -7.29
CA MET A 62 -0.09 10.06 -6.26
C MET A 62 0.14 11.43 -5.59
N ALA A 63 0.10 12.51 -6.38
CA ALA A 63 0.17 13.87 -5.84
C ALA A 63 -1.06 14.20 -4.96
N GLU A 64 -2.26 13.76 -5.35
CA GLU A 64 -3.47 13.92 -4.55
C GLU A 64 -3.44 13.08 -3.27
N VAL A 65 -2.98 11.82 -3.33
CA VAL A 65 -2.75 10.99 -2.13
C VAL A 65 -1.83 11.71 -1.15
N ARG A 66 -0.71 12.28 -1.62
CA ARG A 66 0.22 13.04 -0.76
C ARG A 66 -0.47 14.20 -0.05
N LYS A 67 -1.22 15.02 -0.79
CA LYS A 67 -1.98 16.13 -0.21
C LYS A 67 -2.99 15.62 0.81
N HIS A 68 -3.68 14.53 0.47
CA HIS A 68 -4.76 13.98 1.27
C HIS A 68 -4.28 13.43 2.61
N ILE A 69 -3.14 12.72 2.63
CA ILE A 69 -2.56 12.17 3.87
C ILE A 69 -1.59 13.15 4.57
N GLY A 70 -1.46 14.38 4.07
CA GLY A 70 -0.56 15.40 4.63
C GLY A 70 0.93 15.05 4.52
N LEU A 71 1.33 14.26 3.51
CA LEU A 71 2.71 13.80 3.36
C LEU A 71 3.59 14.85 2.67
N THR A 72 4.64 15.28 3.37
CA THR A 72 5.69 16.11 2.77
C THR A 72 6.64 15.23 1.94
N PRO A 73 6.80 15.45 0.63
CA PRO A 73 7.66 14.63 -0.21
C PRO A 73 9.13 14.87 0.17
N THR A 74 9.77 13.84 0.70
CA THR A 74 11.19 13.84 1.08
C THR A 74 11.80 12.52 0.66
N ALA A 75 13.13 12.45 0.47
CA ALA A 75 13.80 11.17 0.17
C ALA A 75 13.41 10.05 1.15
N SER A 76 13.19 10.40 2.41
CA SER A 76 12.82 9.49 3.50
C SER A 76 11.34 9.11 3.55
N ASN A 77 10.49 9.65 2.67
CA ASN A 77 9.05 9.40 2.66
C ASN A 77 8.54 9.25 1.23
N ARG A 78 8.13 8.04 0.87
CA ARG A 78 7.62 7.69 -0.46
C ARG A 78 6.23 7.10 -0.38
N LEU A 79 5.50 7.15 -1.48
CA LEU A 79 4.34 6.28 -1.70
C LEU A 79 4.79 5.05 -2.50
N ALA A 80 4.45 3.87 -2.01
CA ALA A 80 4.50 2.63 -2.79
C ALA A 80 3.09 2.32 -3.30
N VAL A 81 2.98 2.06 -4.59
CA VAL A 81 1.70 1.72 -5.26
C VAL A 81 1.60 0.21 -5.36
N LEU A 82 0.56 -0.36 -4.77
CA LEU A 82 0.33 -1.80 -4.75
C LEU A 82 -0.91 -2.14 -5.56
N ASN A 83 -0.78 -3.12 -6.44
CA ASN A 83 -1.91 -3.66 -7.18
C ASN A 83 -2.71 -4.62 -6.29
N VAL A 84 -4.02 -4.42 -6.18
CA VAL A 84 -4.91 -5.20 -5.31
C VAL A 84 -4.85 -6.70 -5.61
N ARG A 85 -4.91 -7.07 -6.88
CA ARG A 85 -4.86 -8.48 -7.29
C ARG A 85 -3.54 -9.13 -6.91
N LYS A 86 -2.41 -8.42 -7.02
CA LYS A 86 -1.10 -8.94 -6.60
C LYS A 86 -1.07 -9.19 -5.09
N ILE A 87 -1.64 -8.30 -4.28
CA ILE A 87 -1.78 -8.49 -2.83
C ILE A 87 -2.57 -9.77 -2.54
N GLU A 88 -3.78 -9.89 -3.08
CA GLU A 88 -4.64 -11.06 -2.84
C GLU A 88 -4.03 -12.36 -3.35
N SER A 89 -3.30 -12.31 -4.47
CA SER A 89 -2.63 -13.48 -5.04
C SER A 89 -1.46 -13.93 -4.17
N ALA A 90 -0.69 -12.98 -3.62
CA ALA A 90 0.34 -13.28 -2.62
C ALA A 90 -0.29 -13.90 -1.36
N GLY A 91 -1.41 -13.35 -0.89
CA GLY A 91 -2.18 -13.95 0.20
C GLY A 91 -2.55 -15.41 -0.09
N LYS A 92 -3.19 -15.69 -1.21
CA LYS A 92 -3.59 -17.05 -1.60
C LYS A 92 -2.41 -18.02 -1.69
N ALA A 93 -1.27 -17.58 -2.25
CA ALA A 93 -0.07 -18.41 -2.38
C ALA A 93 0.53 -18.80 -1.00
N HIS A 94 0.34 -17.96 0.02
CA HIS A 94 0.87 -18.17 1.36
C HIS A 94 -0.19 -18.64 2.37
N SER A 95 -1.25 -19.33 1.90
CA SER A 95 -2.36 -19.82 2.74
C SER A 95 -3.08 -18.72 3.55
N ALA A 96 -2.93 -17.48 3.12
CA ALA A 96 -3.48 -16.27 3.68
C ALA A 96 -4.74 -15.85 2.91
N ALA A 97 -5.71 -16.78 2.79
CA ALA A 97 -6.88 -16.59 1.95
C ALA A 97 -7.80 -15.44 2.39
N GLY A 98 -7.67 -14.97 3.64
CA GLY A 98 -8.40 -13.81 4.15
C GLY A 98 -7.80 -12.46 3.73
N LEU A 99 -6.53 -12.43 3.27
CA LEU A 99 -5.86 -11.18 2.90
C LEU A 99 -6.61 -10.52 1.74
N ARG A 100 -7.11 -9.31 1.99
CA ARG A 100 -7.93 -8.54 1.05
C ARG A 100 -7.75 -7.06 1.28
N VAL A 101 -8.06 -6.27 0.26
CA VAL A 101 -8.10 -4.82 0.35
C VAL A 101 -9.56 -4.38 0.45
N THR A 102 -9.92 -3.58 1.45
CA THR A 102 -11.29 -3.10 1.67
C THR A 102 -11.36 -1.59 1.63
N GLU A 103 -12.42 -1.05 1.02
CA GLU A 103 -12.83 0.34 1.19
C GLU A 103 -13.28 0.57 2.63
N GLU A 104 -12.61 1.48 3.34
CA GLU A 104 -12.90 1.83 4.74
C GLU A 104 -12.89 3.35 4.88
N PRO A 105 -13.82 4.04 4.19
CA PRO A 105 -13.84 5.50 4.13
C PRO A 105 -14.06 6.07 5.54
N ASP A 106 -13.19 6.99 5.93
CA ASP A 106 -13.33 7.82 7.12
C ASP A 106 -13.98 9.16 6.70
N PRO A 107 -14.84 9.79 7.53
CA PRO A 107 -15.32 11.16 7.29
C PRO A 107 -14.25 12.17 6.88
N THR A 108 -13.01 11.96 7.32
CA THR A 108 -11.83 12.78 7.02
C THR A 108 -10.95 12.23 5.89
N ASN A 109 -11.12 10.95 5.53
CA ASN A 109 -10.38 10.28 4.46
C ASN A 109 -11.30 9.35 3.65
N PRO A 110 -12.06 9.88 2.68
CA PRO A 110 -12.95 9.09 1.83
C PRO A 110 -12.22 8.11 0.90
N ALA A 111 -10.93 8.34 0.65
CA ALA A 111 -10.08 7.46 -0.17
C ALA A 111 -9.41 6.37 0.66
N HIS A 112 -9.68 6.28 1.97
CA HIS A 112 -9.02 5.34 2.87
C HIS A 112 -9.33 3.89 2.49
N ALA A 113 -8.28 3.08 2.49
CA ALA A 113 -8.33 1.66 2.27
C ALA A 113 -7.61 0.94 3.41
N LEU A 114 -8.06 -0.28 3.72
CA LEU A 114 -7.35 -1.18 4.62
C LEU A 114 -6.93 -2.45 3.88
N ILE A 115 -5.65 -2.81 3.97
CA ILE A 115 -5.17 -4.15 3.65
C ILE A 115 -5.40 -4.99 4.93
N LYS A 116 -6.49 -5.76 4.94
CA LYS A 116 -7.01 -6.46 6.12
C LYS A 116 -6.32 -7.80 6.37
N GLU A 117 -6.52 -8.28 7.61
CA GLU A 117 -5.93 -9.49 8.21
C GLU A 117 -4.57 -9.27 8.89
N ALA A 118 -4.58 -8.50 9.98
CA ALA A 118 -3.38 -8.22 10.79
C ALA A 118 -2.66 -9.48 11.29
N ALA A 119 -3.40 -10.53 11.66
CA ALA A 119 -2.81 -11.82 12.09
C ALA A 119 -1.98 -12.47 10.99
N THR A 120 -2.40 -12.30 9.74
CA THR A 120 -1.74 -12.86 8.57
C THR A 120 -0.50 -12.04 8.21
N LEU A 121 -0.56 -10.72 8.39
CA LEU A 121 0.57 -9.81 8.19
C LEU A 121 1.69 -9.97 9.24
N ALA A 122 1.47 -10.74 10.31
CA ALA A 122 2.54 -11.12 11.22
C ALA A 122 3.54 -12.10 10.56
N ASP A 123 3.12 -12.85 9.52
CA ASP A 123 3.97 -13.78 8.79
C ASP A 123 5.04 -13.04 7.97
N LEU A 124 6.31 -13.26 8.31
CA LEU A 124 7.45 -12.70 7.59
C LEU A 124 7.46 -13.09 6.11
N THR A 125 7.17 -14.36 5.80
CA THR A 125 7.21 -14.90 4.44
C THR A 125 6.18 -14.21 3.55
N LEU A 126 4.97 -13.97 4.09
CA LEU A 126 3.95 -13.24 3.37
C LEU A 126 4.38 -11.78 3.13
N ARG A 127 4.96 -11.12 4.14
CA ARG A 127 5.43 -9.74 3.99
C ARG A 127 6.56 -9.60 2.97
N GLU A 128 7.48 -10.56 2.93
CA GLU A 128 8.53 -10.65 1.90
C GLU A 128 7.91 -10.85 0.51
N ALA A 129 6.92 -11.74 0.40
CA ALA A 129 6.21 -11.97 -0.85
C ALA A 129 5.47 -10.72 -1.34
N LEU A 130 4.81 -9.99 -0.43
CA LEU A 130 4.16 -8.72 -0.73
C LEU A 130 5.17 -7.65 -1.17
N ALA A 131 6.32 -7.54 -0.49
CA ALA A 131 7.39 -6.64 -0.87
C ALA A 131 7.92 -6.94 -2.28
N ALA A 132 8.08 -8.21 -2.62
CA ALA A 132 8.50 -8.63 -3.97
C ALA A 132 7.50 -8.28 -5.07
N THR A 133 6.23 -7.98 -4.75
CA THR A 133 5.24 -7.55 -5.75
C THR A 133 5.45 -6.12 -6.26
N VAL A 134 6.16 -5.30 -5.47
CA VAL A 134 6.41 -3.87 -5.71
C VAL A 134 7.65 -3.71 -6.58
N GLN A 135 7.48 -3.09 -7.75
CA GLN A 135 8.57 -2.86 -8.70
C GLN A 135 9.11 -1.43 -8.56
N PRO A 136 10.29 -1.10 -9.14
CA PRO A 136 10.81 0.26 -9.11
C PRO A 136 9.82 1.31 -9.66
N SER A 137 9.04 0.96 -10.69
CA SER A 137 7.98 1.82 -11.25
C SER A 137 6.76 2.01 -10.33
N ASP A 138 6.69 1.24 -9.26
CA ASP A 138 5.65 1.31 -8.23
C ASP A 138 6.03 2.24 -7.07
N ILE A 139 7.28 2.71 -7.02
CA ILE A 139 7.75 3.65 -6.01
C ILE A 139 7.68 5.08 -6.57
N GLU A 140 7.14 6.00 -5.78
CA GLU A 140 7.15 7.41 -6.13
C GLU A 140 8.58 7.93 -6.27
N THR A 141 8.91 8.50 -7.43
CA THR A 141 10.19 9.19 -7.66
C THR A 141 10.06 10.67 -7.35
N TYR A 142 11.14 11.26 -6.84
CA TYR A 142 11.28 12.70 -6.60
C TYR A 142 12.24 13.31 -7.62
#